data_AF-A0A355SXD6-F1
#
_entry.id   AF-A0A355SXD6-F1
#
_cell.length_a   1.000
_cell.length_b   1.000
_cell.length_c   1.000
_cell.angle_alpha   90.00
_cell.angle_beta   90.00
_cell.angle_gamma   90.00
#
_symmetry.space_group_name_H-M   'P 1'
#
loop_
_entity.id
_entity.type
_entity.pdbx_description
1 polymer ?
#
loop_
_entity_poly.entity_id
_entity_poly.type
_entity_poly.pdbx_seq_one_letter_code
_entity_poly.pdbx_strand_id
1 'polypeptide(L)'
;DVAARHPAIVAELIAQYEAYWDSLGHDQPLGRPHVSRHAELKLTSGWQRQIREGRGASGKWPLQVVDAGTYRVEVRRWPREAGAIAMCAGLAPAHDPELEYVGHHLMDIPGKTLEIEAVALKLTGEDLIRKPVASSAQAVVFEVELLEGNTELCAYLEFADGTKNGAYYVYVIKLRS
;
A
#
# COMPACT_ATOMS: atom_id res chain seq x y z
N ASP A 1 -33.45 14.11 28.27
CA ASP A 1 -32.66 14.53 27.11
C ASP A 1 -32.33 16.01 27.24
N VAL A 2 -31.05 16.36 27.21
CA VAL A 2 -30.55 17.75 27.36
C VAL A 2 -30.58 18.48 26.01
N ALA A 3 -30.40 17.78 24.89
CA ALA A 3 -30.43 18.36 23.55
C ALA A 3 -31.84 18.88 23.20
N ALA A 4 -32.87 18.13 23.58
CA ALA A 4 -34.28 18.52 23.41
C ALA A 4 -34.66 19.80 24.18
N ARG A 5 -33.89 20.19 25.20
CA ARG A 5 -34.15 21.39 26.02
C ARG A 5 -33.44 22.64 25.51
N HIS A 6 -32.49 22.49 24.58
CA HIS A 6 -31.68 23.61 24.06
C HIS A 6 -31.57 23.55 22.52
N PRO A 7 -32.69 23.59 21.78
CA PRO A 7 -32.69 23.46 20.33
C PRO A 7 -31.88 24.56 19.63
N ALA A 8 -31.83 25.76 20.20
CA ALA A 8 -31.03 26.86 19.67
C ALA A 8 -29.51 26.59 19.75
N ILE A 9 -29.03 26.03 20.87
CA ILE A 9 -27.61 25.66 21.04
C ILE A 9 -27.25 24.52 20.09
N VAL A 10 -28.15 23.54 19.92
CA VAL A 10 -27.95 22.43 18.97
C VAL A 10 -27.86 22.96 17.54
N ALA A 11 -28.74 23.89 17.14
CA ALA A 11 -28.70 24.50 15.81
C ALA A 11 -27.43 25.32 15.58
N GLU A 12 -26.96 26.05 16.59
CA GLU A 12 -25.69 26.80 16.54
C GLU A 12 -24.48 25.87 16.37
N LEU A 13 -24.42 24.79 17.15
CA LEU A 13 -23.33 23.81 17.06
C LEU A 13 -23.32 23.09 15.71
N ILE A 14 -24.50 22.76 15.15
CA ILE A 14 -24.61 22.19 13.81
C ILE A 14 -24.11 23.18 12.76
N ALA A 15 -24.53 24.45 12.84
CA ALA A 15 -24.07 25.47 11.89
C ALA A 15 -22.55 25.68 11.94
N GLN A 16 -21.95 25.67 13.15
CA GLN A 16 -20.50 25.76 13.32
C GLN A 16 -19.78 24.51 12.80
N TYR A 17 -20.37 23.32 13.00
CA TYR A 17 -19.87 22.06 12.47
C TYR A 17 -19.85 22.10 10.94
N GLU A 18 -20.97 22.41 10.28
CA GLU A 18 -21.05 22.47 8.81
C GLU A 18 -20.11 23.53 8.23
N ALA A 19 -20.06 24.74 8.83
CA ALA A 19 -19.13 25.77 8.39
C ALA A 19 -17.66 25.36 8.53
N TYR A 20 -17.31 24.63 9.60
CA TYR A 20 -15.98 24.04 9.78
C TYR A 20 -15.70 22.97 8.71
N TRP A 21 -16.65 22.07 8.44
CA TRP A 21 -16.49 21.05 7.39
C TRP A 21 -16.34 21.64 5.99
N ASP A 22 -17.12 22.66 5.64
CA ASP A 22 -17.01 23.36 4.35
C ASP A 22 -15.69 24.15 4.24
N SER A 23 -15.12 24.58 5.37
CA SER A 23 -13.84 25.29 5.40
C SER A 23 -12.63 24.37 5.20
N LEU A 24 -12.77 23.08 5.51
CA LEU A 24 -11.74 22.10 5.23
C LEU A 24 -11.76 21.84 3.72
N GLY A 25 -10.89 22.52 2.98
CA GLY A 25 -10.68 22.23 1.56
C GLY A 25 -10.55 20.71 1.35
N HIS A 26 -11.23 20.17 0.35
CA HIS A 26 -11.29 18.72 0.08
C HIS A 26 -9.93 18.06 -0.19
N ASP A 27 -8.86 18.85 -0.25
CA ASP A 27 -7.51 18.38 -0.41
C ASP A 27 -6.93 18.10 0.98
N GLN A 28 -7.19 16.92 1.53
CA GLN A 28 -6.34 16.38 2.58
C GLN A 28 -5.04 15.94 1.89
N PRO A 29 -3.92 16.67 2.07
CA PRO A 29 -2.66 16.19 1.54
C PRO A 29 -2.40 14.82 2.15
N LEU A 30 -2.26 13.81 1.30
CA LEU A 30 -1.86 12.48 1.73
C LEU A 30 -0.61 12.62 2.61
N GLY A 31 -0.68 12.10 3.84
CA GLY A 31 0.46 12.12 4.75
C GLY A 31 1.67 11.53 4.03
N ARG A 32 2.82 12.21 4.11
CA ARG A 32 4.07 11.81 3.48
C ARG A 32 4.93 11.07 4.49
N PRO A 33 5.00 9.73 4.46
CA PRO A 33 5.88 9.01 5.35
C PRO A 33 7.33 9.42 5.10
N HIS A 34 8.09 9.57 6.19
CA HIS A 34 9.49 9.91 6.12
C HIS A 34 10.32 8.67 5.82
N VAL A 35 11.10 8.71 4.76
CA VAL A 35 12.15 7.72 4.48
C VAL A 35 13.48 8.29 4.95
N SER A 36 14.20 7.54 5.77
CA SER A 36 15.47 7.98 6.35
C SER A 36 16.43 6.79 6.50
N ARG A 37 17.68 7.10 6.87
CA ARG A 37 18.70 6.08 7.18
C ARG A 37 18.42 5.27 8.44
N HIS A 38 17.50 5.73 9.29
CA HIS A 38 17.31 5.21 10.65
C HIS A 38 16.33 4.04 10.74
N ALA A 39 15.40 3.92 9.78
CA ALA A 39 14.37 2.90 9.79
C ALA A 39 13.99 2.48 8.37
N GLU A 40 13.63 1.21 8.21
CA GLU A 40 12.95 0.73 7.01
C GLU A 40 11.50 1.24 7.02
N LEU A 41 11.05 1.71 5.87
CA LEU A 41 9.66 2.11 5.65
C LEU A 41 8.90 0.96 5.01
N LYS A 42 7.82 0.52 5.67
CA LYS A 42 6.85 -0.45 5.11
C LYS A 42 5.63 0.32 4.61
N LEU A 43 5.43 0.29 3.29
CA LEU A 43 4.28 0.85 2.61
C LEU A 43 3.32 -0.27 2.26
N THR A 44 2.05 -0.08 2.58
CA THR A 44 0.99 -1.04 2.28
C THR A 44 -0.12 -0.35 1.51
N SER A 45 -0.73 -1.06 0.58
CA SER A 45 -1.94 -0.59 -0.11
C SER A 45 -2.97 -1.71 -0.23
N GLY A 46 -4.24 -1.36 0.01
CA GLY A 46 -5.36 -2.29 -0.05
C GLY A 46 -5.59 -3.11 1.22
N TRP A 47 -6.75 -3.78 1.27
CA TRP A 47 -7.16 -4.66 2.36
C TRP A 47 -6.81 -6.12 2.04
N GLN A 48 -6.63 -6.96 3.08
CA GLN A 48 -6.25 -8.37 2.93
C GLN A 48 -7.10 -9.14 1.89
N ARG A 49 -8.42 -8.91 1.89
CA ARG A 49 -9.33 -9.51 0.91
C ARG A 49 -8.99 -9.10 -0.54
N GLN A 50 -8.70 -7.83 -0.79
CA GLN A 50 -8.35 -7.34 -2.13
C GLN A 50 -7.03 -7.93 -2.62
N ILE A 51 -6.03 -8.03 -1.74
CA ILE A 51 -4.72 -8.61 -2.03
C ILE A 51 -4.87 -10.09 -2.43
N ARG A 52 -5.70 -10.83 -1.68
CA ARG A 52 -6.04 -12.23 -1.96
C ARG A 52 -6.80 -12.41 -3.27
N GLU A 53 -7.76 -11.53 -3.57
CA GLU A 53 -8.49 -11.52 -4.84
C GLU A 53 -7.64 -11.05 -6.03
N GLY A 54 -6.50 -10.41 -5.79
CA GLY A 54 -5.68 -9.79 -6.82
C GLY A 54 -6.29 -8.51 -7.42
N ARG A 55 -7.15 -7.82 -6.66
CA ARG A 55 -7.73 -6.54 -7.08
C ARG A 55 -6.74 -5.40 -6.81
N GLY A 56 -6.42 -4.65 -7.86
CA GLY A 56 -5.41 -3.59 -7.80
C GLY A 56 -5.69 -2.52 -6.75
N ALA A 57 -4.61 -2.08 -6.11
CA ALA A 57 -4.56 -0.87 -5.32
C ALA A 57 -4.01 0.32 -6.16
N SER A 58 -3.91 1.52 -5.57
CA SER A 58 -3.38 2.68 -6.28
C SER A 58 -1.91 2.49 -6.70
N GLY A 59 -1.10 1.89 -5.83
CA GLY A 59 0.34 1.70 -6.06
C GLY A 59 1.14 3.01 -6.06
N LYS A 60 0.60 4.08 -5.46
CA LYS A 60 1.24 5.40 -5.38
C LYS A 60 1.40 5.82 -3.92
N TRP A 61 2.60 6.25 -3.56
CA TRP A 61 2.91 6.75 -2.23
C TRP A 61 3.70 8.05 -2.33
N PRO A 62 3.17 9.17 -1.84
CA PRO A 62 3.96 10.38 -1.66
C PRO A 62 4.87 10.19 -0.44
N LEU A 63 6.15 10.43 -0.62
CA LEU A 63 7.19 10.27 0.40
C LEU A 63 7.88 11.60 0.67
N GLN A 64 8.46 11.71 1.86
CA GLN A 64 9.45 12.72 2.19
C GLN A 64 10.77 12.01 2.46
N VAL A 65 11.77 12.25 1.62
CA VAL A 65 13.12 11.71 1.80
C VAL A 65 13.87 12.65 2.74
N VAL A 66 14.33 12.12 3.86
CA VAL A 66 15.09 12.86 4.88
C VAL A 66 16.58 12.82 4.61
N ASP A 67 17.10 11.68 4.11
CA ASP A 67 18.53 11.53 3.81
C ASP A 67 18.72 11.10 2.35
N ALA A 68 19.34 11.94 1.52
CA ALA A 68 19.66 11.55 0.14
C ALA A 68 20.61 10.33 0.06
N GLY A 69 20.50 9.52 -1.00
CA GLY A 69 21.43 8.43 -1.33
C GLY A 69 20.76 7.21 -1.95
N THR A 70 21.45 6.07 -1.96
CA THR A 70 20.95 4.82 -2.54
C THR A 70 19.98 4.10 -1.60
N TYR A 71 18.82 3.73 -2.12
CA TYR A 71 17.80 2.98 -1.42
C TYR A 71 17.50 1.67 -2.14
N ARG A 72 17.27 0.63 -1.34
CA ARG A 72 16.68 -0.61 -1.79
C ARG A 72 15.17 -0.53 -1.65
N VAL A 73 14.48 -0.67 -2.77
CA VAL A 73 13.02 -0.75 -2.86
C VAL A 73 12.62 -2.18 -3.20
N GLU A 74 11.98 -2.85 -2.26
CA GLU A 74 11.50 -4.22 -2.40
C GLU A 74 9.98 -4.24 -2.58
N VAL A 75 9.53 -4.68 -3.76
CA VAL A 75 8.11 -4.77 -4.10
C VAL A 75 7.64 -6.21 -3.94
N ARG A 76 6.53 -6.41 -3.23
CA ARG A 76 5.94 -7.73 -2.98
C ARG A 76 4.43 -7.72 -3.16
N ARG A 77 3.89 -8.90 -3.50
CA ARG A 77 2.45 -9.17 -3.38
C ARG A 77 2.08 -9.61 -1.97
N TRP A 78 2.86 -10.55 -1.41
CA TRP A 78 2.67 -11.08 -0.06
C TRP A 78 3.62 -10.40 0.92
N PRO A 79 3.18 -10.10 2.16
CA PRO A 79 4.05 -9.50 3.17
C PRO A 79 5.20 -10.46 3.52
N ARG A 80 6.33 -9.94 4.01
CA ARG A 80 7.48 -10.79 4.43
C ARG A 80 7.06 -11.77 5.53
N GLU A 81 6.14 -11.34 6.39
CA GLU A 81 5.62 -12.09 7.53
C GLU A 81 4.75 -13.28 7.12
N ALA A 82 4.26 -13.33 5.87
CA ALA A 82 3.57 -14.51 5.33
C ALA A 82 4.53 -15.66 4.97
N GLY A 83 5.84 -15.46 5.13
CA GLY A 83 6.87 -16.46 4.84
C GLY A 83 7.28 -16.49 3.37
N ALA A 84 7.81 -17.64 2.95
CA ALA A 84 8.51 -17.84 1.68
C ALA A 84 7.59 -18.02 0.45
N ILE A 85 6.54 -17.20 0.34
CA ILE A 85 5.50 -17.35 -0.69
C ILE A 85 5.83 -16.54 -1.93
N ALA A 86 5.83 -17.19 -3.09
CA ALA A 86 6.05 -16.54 -4.38
C ALA A 86 4.92 -15.55 -4.70
N MET A 87 5.26 -14.44 -5.37
CA MET A 87 4.30 -13.39 -5.74
C MET A 87 3.17 -13.94 -6.61
N CYS A 88 3.49 -14.86 -7.51
CA CYS A 88 2.52 -15.47 -8.42
C CYS A 88 1.66 -16.54 -7.75
N ALA A 89 2.10 -17.10 -6.62
CA ALA A 89 1.41 -18.19 -5.96
C ALA A 89 0.10 -17.72 -5.32
N GLY A 90 -0.91 -18.59 -5.37
CA GLY A 90 -2.08 -18.50 -4.50
C GLY A 90 -1.72 -18.80 -3.04
N LEU A 91 -2.68 -18.54 -2.15
CA LEU A 91 -2.53 -18.79 -0.72
C LEU A 91 -3.77 -19.52 -0.22
N ALA A 92 -3.60 -20.59 0.55
CA ALA A 92 -4.73 -21.23 1.21
C ALA A 92 -5.46 -20.23 2.15
N PRO A 93 -6.75 -20.46 2.45
CA PRO A 93 -7.37 -19.79 3.59
C PRO A 93 -6.57 -20.10 4.87
N ALA A 94 -6.57 -19.15 5.81
CA ALA A 94 -5.86 -19.24 7.07
C ALA A 94 -6.54 -20.22 8.04
N HIS A 95 -7.84 -20.50 7.90
CA HIS A 95 -8.55 -21.51 8.68
C HIS A 95 -8.83 -22.82 7.98
N ASP A 96 -8.76 -23.86 8.82
CA ASP A 96 -9.30 -25.18 8.61
C ASP A 96 -10.83 -25.15 8.79
N PRO A 97 -11.62 -25.59 7.80
CA PRO A 97 -13.08 -25.62 7.89
C PRO A 97 -13.65 -26.54 8.99
N GLU A 98 -12.85 -27.37 9.67
CA GLU A 98 -13.30 -28.20 10.81
C GLU A 98 -13.35 -27.46 12.17
N LEU A 99 -12.89 -26.20 12.27
CA LEU A 99 -12.88 -25.42 13.52
C LEU A 99 -13.94 -24.31 13.54
N GLU A 100 -15.05 -24.57 14.22
CA GLU A 100 -16.32 -23.83 14.19
C GLU A 100 -16.25 -22.35 14.63
N TYR A 101 -15.38 -21.98 15.57
CA TYR A 101 -15.23 -20.58 16.03
C TYR A 101 -14.33 -19.72 15.13
N VAL A 102 -13.74 -20.38 14.13
CA VAL A 102 -12.86 -19.92 13.06
C VAL A 102 -13.49 -19.35 11.79
N GLY A 103 -14.64 -19.94 11.45
CA GLY A 103 -15.04 -20.19 10.05
C GLY A 103 -15.88 -19.12 9.38
N HIS A 104 -16.21 -18.02 10.07
CA HIS A 104 -17.14 -16.99 9.56
C HIS A 104 -16.53 -15.60 9.43
N HIS A 105 -15.22 -15.50 9.20
CA HIS A 105 -14.62 -14.23 8.83
C HIS A 105 -14.67 -14.05 7.31
N LEU A 106 -15.47 -13.08 6.83
CA LEU A 106 -15.56 -12.64 5.42
C LEU A 106 -14.21 -12.28 4.76
N MET A 107 -13.13 -12.26 5.55
CA MET A 107 -11.76 -11.95 5.19
C MET A 107 -10.93 -13.20 4.86
N ASP A 108 -11.37 -14.40 5.25
CA ASP A 108 -10.59 -15.63 5.11
C ASP A 108 -10.90 -16.39 3.81
N ILE A 109 -10.52 -15.77 2.70
CA ILE A 109 -10.69 -16.33 1.36
C ILE A 109 -9.37 -16.90 0.83
N PRO A 110 -9.38 -17.91 -0.06
CA PRO A 110 -8.17 -18.32 -0.76
C PRO A 110 -7.59 -17.13 -1.56
N GLY A 111 -6.28 -16.96 -1.49
CA GLY A 111 -5.52 -16.10 -2.39
C GLY A 111 -5.43 -16.73 -3.77
N LYS A 112 -5.83 -16.00 -4.81
CA LYS A 112 -5.76 -16.48 -6.20
C LYS A 112 -4.32 -16.52 -6.70
N THR A 113 -4.02 -17.46 -7.59
CA THR A 113 -2.80 -17.39 -8.41
C THR A 113 -2.88 -16.17 -9.33
N LEU A 114 -1.77 -15.47 -9.49
CA LEU A 114 -1.66 -14.29 -10.34
C LEU A 114 -0.46 -14.44 -11.28
N GLU A 115 -0.67 -14.27 -12.58
CA GLU A 115 0.39 -14.33 -13.59
C GLU A 115 1.08 -12.96 -13.71
N ILE A 116 1.83 -12.59 -12.68
CA ILE A 116 2.60 -11.35 -12.66
C ILE A 116 3.87 -11.58 -13.47
N GLU A 117 4.03 -10.84 -14.57
CA GLU A 117 5.19 -10.97 -15.46
C GLU A 117 6.33 -10.03 -15.07
N ALA A 118 5.99 -8.85 -14.57
CA ALA A 118 6.97 -7.83 -14.23
C ALA A 118 6.48 -6.92 -13.11
N VAL A 119 7.45 -6.25 -12.49
CA VAL A 119 7.21 -5.10 -11.62
C VAL A 119 7.78 -3.87 -12.30
N ALA A 120 6.98 -2.80 -12.31
CA ALA A 120 7.39 -1.49 -12.77
C ALA A 120 7.44 -0.50 -11.60
N LEU A 121 8.52 0.26 -11.50
CA LEU A 121 8.75 1.28 -10.48
C LEU A 121 9.00 2.63 -11.15
N LYS A 122 8.40 3.70 -10.63
CA LYS A 122 8.65 5.07 -11.08
C LYS A 122 8.80 6.00 -9.87
N LEU A 123 9.74 6.92 -9.97
CA LEU A 123 9.93 8.01 -9.02
C LEU A 123 9.61 9.35 -9.69
N THR A 124 9.31 10.39 -8.92
CA THR A 124 9.11 11.74 -9.48
C THR A 124 10.36 12.19 -10.23
N GLY A 125 10.18 12.59 -11.49
CA GLY A 125 11.28 13.08 -12.34
C GLY A 125 12.15 12.00 -12.97
N GLU A 126 11.92 10.73 -12.65
CA GLU A 126 12.69 9.59 -13.18
C GLU A 126 11.88 8.77 -14.20
N ASP A 127 12.61 8.07 -15.07
CA ASP A 127 12.02 7.13 -16.00
C ASP A 127 11.45 5.88 -15.29
N LEU A 128 10.44 5.28 -15.91
CA LEU A 128 9.87 4.02 -15.44
C LEU A 128 10.89 2.89 -15.61
N ILE A 129 11.26 2.22 -14.52
CA ILE A 129 12.13 1.04 -14.56
C ILE A 129 11.30 -0.24 -14.37
N ARG A 130 11.60 -1.27 -15.17
CA ARG A 130 10.86 -2.54 -15.19
C ARG A 130 11.81 -3.71 -14.93
N LYS A 131 11.40 -4.66 -14.10
CA LYS A 131 12.11 -5.92 -13.87
C LYS A 131 11.16 -7.12 -14.00
N PRO A 132 11.57 -8.21 -14.66
CA PRO A 132 10.75 -9.41 -14.78
C PRO A 132 10.59 -10.10 -13.42
N VAL A 133 9.47 -10.81 -13.26
CA VAL A 133 9.16 -11.61 -12.06
C VAL A 133 9.38 -13.07 -12.40
N ALA A 134 10.33 -13.71 -11.70
CA ALA A 134 10.50 -15.16 -11.81
C ALA A 134 9.32 -15.88 -11.12
N SER A 135 8.96 -17.07 -11.58
CA SER A 135 7.83 -17.84 -11.02
C SER A 135 7.96 -18.14 -9.52
N SER A 136 9.20 -18.27 -9.01
CA SER A 136 9.51 -18.47 -7.59
C SER A 136 9.82 -17.17 -6.83
N ALA A 137 9.81 -16.01 -7.50
CA ALA A 137 10.18 -14.75 -6.89
C ALA A 137 9.17 -14.36 -5.79
N GLN A 138 9.68 -14.10 -4.59
CA GLN A 138 8.89 -13.59 -3.46
C GLN A 138 8.79 -12.07 -3.46
N ALA A 139 9.74 -11.43 -4.13
CA ALA A 139 9.87 -9.99 -4.26
C ALA A 139 10.62 -9.63 -5.54
N VAL A 140 10.42 -8.41 -6.01
CA VAL A 140 11.30 -7.76 -6.99
C VAL A 140 11.99 -6.58 -6.32
N VAL A 141 13.31 -6.52 -6.45
CA VAL A 141 14.14 -5.53 -5.75
C VAL A 141 14.74 -4.55 -6.75
N PHE A 142 14.64 -3.27 -6.42
CA PHE A 142 15.26 -2.16 -7.12
C PHE A 142 16.26 -1.47 -6.21
N GLU A 143 17.34 -0.98 -6.80
CA GLU A 143 18.24 -0.03 -6.16
C GLU A 143 18.08 1.28 -6.91
N VAL A 144 17.75 2.34 -6.18
CA VAL A 144 17.41 3.65 -6.74
C VAL A 144 18.08 4.73 -5.93
N GLU A 145 18.49 5.81 -6.60
CA GLU A 145 18.92 7.02 -5.91
C GLU A 145 17.70 7.85 -5.53
N LEU A 146 17.63 8.27 -4.27
CA LEU A 146 16.63 9.22 -3.79
C LEU A 146 17.32 10.51 -3.37
N LEU A 147 16.85 11.63 -3.93
CA LEU A 147 17.24 12.96 -3.48
C LEU A 147 16.43 13.34 -2.23
N GLU A 148 17.03 14.18 -1.37
CA GLU A 148 16.34 14.74 -0.23
C GLU A 148 15.16 15.62 -0.69
N GLY A 149 14.02 15.51 -0.01
CA GLY A 149 12.82 16.25 -0.35
C GLY A 149 11.60 15.38 -0.69
N ASN A 150 10.61 16.03 -1.29
CA ASN A 150 9.36 15.39 -1.69
C ASN A 150 9.54 14.54 -2.95
N THR A 151 9.06 13.31 -2.92
CA THR A 151 8.98 12.44 -4.10
C THR A 151 7.69 11.63 -4.08
N GLU A 152 7.27 11.11 -5.22
CA GLU A 152 6.20 10.14 -5.35
C GLU A 152 6.79 8.82 -5.85
N LEU A 153 6.63 7.76 -5.07
CA LEU A 153 6.97 6.40 -5.46
C LEU A 153 5.73 5.73 -6.03
N CYS A 154 5.83 5.28 -7.27
CA CYS A 154 4.82 4.46 -7.93
C CYS A 154 5.35 3.06 -8.17
N ALA A 155 4.64 2.01 -7.73
CA ALA A 155 5.00 0.62 -8.00
C ALA A 155 3.78 -0.17 -8.50
N TYR A 156 3.97 -0.90 -9.60
CA TYR A 156 2.91 -1.65 -10.27
C TYR A 156 3.34 -3.09 -10.55
N LEU A 157 2.40 -4.02 -10.35
CA LEU A 157 2.44 -5.40 -10.83
C LEU A 157 1.84 -5.42 -12.23
N GLU A 158 2.60 -5.90 -13.22
CA GLU A 158 2.18 -5.98 -14.62
C GLU A 158 1.86 -7.44 -14.99
N PHE A 159 0.75 -7.64 -15.70
CA PHE A 159 0.25 -8.94 -16.12
C PHE A 159 0.40 -9.14 -17.63
N ALA A 160 0.32 -10.39 -18.07
CA ALA A 160 0.45 -10.79 -19.48
C ALA A 160 -0.58 -10.11 -20.42
N ASP A 161 -1.77 -9.79 -19.91
CA ASP A 161 -2.82 -9.09 -20.65
C ASP A 161 -2.59 -7.57 -20.78
N GLY A 162 -1.46 -7.07 -20.28
CA GLY A 162 -1.10 -5.66 -20.27
C GLY A 162 -1.76 -4.84 -19.15
N THR A 163 -2.60 -5.45 -18.33
CA THR A 163 -3.17 -4.77 -17.16
C THR A 163 -2.11 -4.53 -16.10
N LYS A 164 -2.36 -3.55 -15.23
CA LYS A 164 -1.48 -3.20 -14.12
C LYS A 164 -2.27 -3.03 -12.85
N ASN A 165 -1.75 -3.57 -11.76
CA ASN A 165 -2.26 -3.36 -10.42
C ASN A 165 -1.23 -2.62 -9.60
N GLY A 166 -1.64 -1.66 -8.76
CA GLY A 166 -0.74 -1.09 -7.77
C GLY A 166 -0.18 -2.16 -6.85
N ALA A 167 1.10 -2.05 -6.50
CA ALA A 167 1.76 -3.00 -5.63
C ALA A 167 1.19 -2.97 -4.21
N TYR A 168 1.08 -4.14 -3.57
CA TYR A 168 0.44 -4.26 -2.26
C TYR A 168 1.38 -3.95 -1.10
N TYR A 169 2.64 -4.41 -1.19
CA TYR A 169 3.66 -4.14 -0.19
C TYR A 169 4.93 -3.60 -0.84
N VAL A 170 5.45 -2.51 -0.31
CA VAL A 170 6.75 -1.96 -0.69
C VAL A 170 7.56 -1.70 0.57
N TYR A 171 8.79 -2.20 0.60
CA TYR A 171 9.74 -1.95 1.69
C TYR A 171 10.85 -1.08 1.14
N VAL A 172 11.12 0.04 1.82
CA VAL A 172 12.15 1.00 1.40
C VAL A 172 13.16 1.13 2.52
N ILE A 173 14.41 0.78 2.23
CA ILE A 173 15.50 0.87 3.20
C ILE A 173 16.71 1.56 2.56
N LYS A 174 17.35 2.46 3.29
CA LYS A 174 18.59 3.08 2.84
C LYS A 174 19.72 2.05 2.87
N LEU A 175 20.47 1.93 1.79
CA LEU A 175 21.69 1.14 1.78
C LEU A 175 22.78 1.90 2.54
N ARG A 176 23.49 1.20 3.43
CA ARG A 176 24.64 1.78 4.12
C ARG A 176 25.80 1.83 3.12
N SER A 177 26.29 3.04 2.85
CA SER A 177 27.58 3.27 2.22
C SER A 177 28.73 3.12 3.22
#